data_AF-A0A4Y1ZRS0-F1
#
_entry.id   AF-A0A4Y1ZRS0-F1
#
_cell.length_a   1.000
_cell.length_b   1.000
_cell.length_c   1.000
_cell.angle_alpha   90.00
_cell.angle_beta   90.00
_cell.angle_gamma   90.00
#
_symmetry.space_group_name_H-M   'P 1'
#
loop_
_entity.id
_entity.type
_entity.pdbx_description
1 polymer ?
#
loop_
_entity_poly.entity_id
_entity_poly.type
_entity_poly.pdbx_seq_one_letter_code
_entity_poly.pdbx_strand_id
1 'polypeptide(L)'
;MGNVTQNCLVKSWKNLWPSLGDSSKVEQGEANKSEIPPLIKCIPGCEGATEHTVTDWLSCETEVNQLYTDEEIIPLIQNKRQDACDLEETDEPENVIVSHSEVAYALEIALRYIEQSENATSTDIMFTRRWHNIASTSRTTSLRQTNMNNFFTPEYR
;
A
#
# COMPACT_ATOMS: atom_id res chain seq x y z
N MET A 1 -20.20 9.14 12.41
CA MET A 1 -18.99 9.15 11.57
C MET A 1 -18.73 10.58 11.10
N GLY A 2 -17.59 11.19 11.43
CA GLY A 2 -17.31 12.59 11.04
C GLY A 2 -16.78 12.67 9.61
N ASN A 3 -17.41 13.49 8.77
CA ASN A 3 -17.00 13.68 7.38
C ASN A 3 -15.71 14.52 7.35
N VAL A 4 -14.64 14.01 6.72
CA VAL A 4 -13.38 14.74 6.60
C VAL A 4 -13.59 15.86 5.59
N THR A 5 -13.48 17.11 6.05
CA THR A 5 -13.65 18.28 5.18
C THR A 5 -12.38 18.53 4.36
N GLN A 6 -12.54 19.12 3.17
CA GLN A 6 -11.41 19.48 2.28
C GLN A 6 -10.33 20.30 3.02
N ASN A 7 -10.75 21.18 3.93
CA ASN A 7 -9.86 21.99 4.74
C ASN A 7 -8.98 21.14 5.70
N CYS A 8 -9.50 20.02 6.21
CA CYS A 8 -8.72 19.09 7.02
C CYS A 8 -7.63 18.38 6.19
N LEU A 9 -7.95 17.99 4.95
CA LEU A 9 -6.95 17.37 4.05
C LEU A 9 -5.85 18.36 3.69
N VAL A 10 -6.21 19.57 3.25
CA VAL A 10 -5.25 20.62 2.87
C VAL A 10 -4.31 20.95 4.04
N LYS A 11 -4.83 21.02 5.27
CA LYS A 11 -4.00 21.26 6.47
C LYS A 11 -3.05 20.10 6.77
N SER A 12 -3.54 18.86 6.67
CA SER A 12 -2.69 17.67 6.87
C SER A 12 -1.57 17.59 5.84
N TRP A 13 -1.85 17.88 4.57
CA TRP A 13 -0.85 17.89 3.51
C TRP A 13 0.19 19.01 3.71
N LYS A 14 -0.23 20.22 4.09
CA LYS A 14 0.70 21.33 4.42
C LYS A 14 1.58 21.02 5.63
N ASN A 15 1.09 20.26 6.61
CA ASN A 15 1.89 19.84 7.76
C ASN A 15 2.96 18.81 7.38
N LEU A 16 2.67 17.91 6.45
CA LEU A 16 3.61 16.89 5.99
C LEU A 16 4.65 17.46 5.03
N TRP A 17 4.30 18.48 4.24
CA TRP A 17 5.20 19.10 3.27
C TRP A 17 5.08 20.63 3.26
N PRO A 18 5.71 21.34 4.23
CA PRO A 18 5.56 22.78 4.38
C PRO A 18 6.09 23.62 3.20
N SER A 19 7.00 23.05 2.40
CA SER A 19 7.60 23.71 1.22
C SER A 19 6.71 23.66 -0.02
N LEU A 20 5.58 22.95 0.02
CA LEU A 20 4.55 22.99 -1.02
C LEU A 20 3.75 24.30 -0.89
N GLY A 21 4.41 25.44 -1.14
CA GLY A 21 3.71 26.68 -1.47
C GLY A 21 2.90 26.48 -2.74
N ASP A 22 1.88 27.33 -2.97
CA ASP A 22 0.88 27.23 -4.07
C ASP A 22 1.53 26.95 -5.44
N SER A 23 1.82 25.67 -5.70
CA SER A 23 2.53 25.20 -6.87
C SER A 23 1.49 24.92 -7.95
N SER A 24 0.86 25.99 -8.44
CA SER A 24 -0.04 25.94 -9.59
C SER A 24 0.70 25.79 -10.93
N LYS A 25 2.02 25.58 -10.90
CA LYS A 25 2.82 25.22 -12.07
C LYS A 25 3.88 24.21 -11.68
N VAL A 26 3.54 22.93 -11.79
CA VAL A 26 4.55 21.90 -12.01
C VAL A 26 4.81 21.88 -13.52
N GLU A 27 5.83 22.59 -13.97
CA GLU A 27 6.39 22.31 -15.29
C GLU A 27 6.94 20.88 -15.23
N GLN A 28 6.29 20.00 -15.97
CA GLN A 28 6.70 18.62 -16.16
C GLN A 28 7.99 18.64 -16.97
N GLY A 29 9.12 18.78 -16.28
CA GLY A 29 10.41 18.46 -16.86
C GLY A 29 10.36 17.00 -17.29
N GLU A 30 10.55 16.75 -18.58
CA GLU A 30 10.72 15.41 -19.13
C GLU A 30 11.91 14.79 -18.40
N ALA A 31 11.64 13.98 -17.37
CA ALA A 31 12.70 13.30 -16.63
C ALA A 31 13.44 12.41 -17.63
N ASN A 32 14.75 12.62 -17.76
CA ASN A 32 15.62 11.88 -18.67
C ASN A 32 15.56 10.38 -18.28
N LYS A 33 14.59 9.63 -18.84
CA LYS A 33 14.31 8.23 -18.45
C LYS A 33 15.54 7.33 -18.61
N SER A 34 16.50 7.73 -19.45
CA SER A 34 17.80 7.08 -19.66
C SER A 34 18.75 7.16 -18.45
N GLU A 35 18.57 8.09 -17.52
CA GLU A 35 19.46 8.28 -16.36
C GLU A 35 19.02 7.47 -15.13
N ILE A 36 17.77 6.99 -15.11
CA ILE A 36 17.19 6.25 -13.97
C ILE A 36 17.78 4.84 -13.80
N PRO A 37 17.96 4.03 -14.87
CA PRO A 37 18.54 2.70 -14.74
C PRO A 37 19.91 2.64 -14.05
N PRO A 38 20.90 3.49 -14.38
CA PRO A 38 22.19 3.46 -13.69
C PRO A 38 22.09 3.89 -12.22
N LEU A 39 21.15 4.79 -11.85
CA LEU A 39 20.95 5.22 -10.47
C LEU A 39 20.35 4.13 -9.58
N ILE A 40 19.41 3.35 -10.11
CA ILE A 40 18.78 2.24 -9.36
C ILE A 40 19.81 1.18 -8.98
N LYS A 41 20.79 0.92 -9.86
CA LYS A 41 21.88 -0.03 -9.56
C LYS A 41 22.82 0.44 -8.46
N CYS A 42 22.83 1.73 -8.12
CA CYS A 42 23.61 2.25 -7.00
C CYS A 42 22.93 2.06 -5.63
N ILE A 43 21.66 1.61 -5.60
CA ILE A 43 20.94 1.32 -4.37
C ILE A 43 21.38 -0.06 -3.85
N PRO A 44 21.89 -0.19 -2.62
CA PRO A 44 22.26 -1.48 -2.05
C PRO A 44 21.08 -2.47 -2.07
N GLY A 45 21.30 -3.66 -2.64
CA GLY A 45 20.25 -4.67 -2.82
C GLY A 45 19.45 -4.56 -4.13
N CYS A 46 19.78 -3.60 -5.00
CA CYS A 46 19.19 -3.43 -6.34
C CYS A 46 20.20 -3.63 -7.47
N GLU A 47 21.36 -4.22 -7.19
CA GLU A 47 22.43 -4.44 -8.17
C GLU A 47 21.96 -5.31 -9.36
N GLY A 48 20.99 -6.19 -9.11
CA GLY A 48 20.36 -7.05 -10.11
C GLY A 48 19.23 -6.41 -10.92
N ALA A 49 18.90 -5.13 -10.68
CA ALA A 49 17.84 -4.45 -11.43
C ALA A 49 18.19 -4.39 -12.93
N THR A 50 17.33 -4.99 -13.74
CA THR A 50 17.51 -5.00 -15.20
C THR A 50 16.90 -3.74 -15.82
N GLU A 51 17.42 -3.35 -16.97
CA GLU A 51 16.85 -2.23 -17.73
C GLU A 51 15.37 -2.47 -18.03
N HIS A 52 15.00 -3.71 -18.39
CA HIS A 52 13.61 -4.10 -18.59
C HIS A 52 12.73 -3.87 -17.37
N THR A 53 13.19 -4.26 -16.17
CA THR A 53 12.46 -4.02 -14.91
C THR A 53 12.25 -2.53 -14.65
N VAL A 54 13.28 -1.72 -14.91
CA VAL A 54 13.21 -0.27 -14.73
C VAL A 54 12.29 0.36 -15.78
N THR A 55 12.36 -0.07 -17.04
CA THR A 55 11.47 0.43 -18.09
C THR A 55 10.02 0.03 -17.85
N ASP A 56 9.76 -1.16 -17.33
CA ASP A 56 8.40 -1.60 -17.01
C ASP A 56 7.79 -0.70 -15.92
N TRP A 57 8.55 -0.38 -14.87
CA TRP A 57 8.12 0.56 -13.82
C TRP A 57 7.86 1.96 -14.38
N LEU A 58 8.72 2.44 -15.29
CA LEU A 58 8.59 3.76 -15.92
C LEU A 58 7.51 3.81 -17.01
N SER A 59 7.05 2.65 -17.50
CA SER A 59 5.98 2.53 -18.50
C SER A 59 4.59 2.50 -17.86
N CYS A 60 4.50 2.18 -16.56
CA CYS A 60 3.25 2.32 -15.80
C CYS A 60 2.75 3.77 -15.71
N GLU A 61 3.61 4.76 -15.98
CA GLU A 61 3.25 6.18 -15.89
C GLU A 61 2.48 6.71 -17.10
N THR A 62 2.45 6.00 -18.23
CA THR A 62 1.91 6.53 -19.49
C THR A 62 0.45 6.17 -19.77
N GLU A 63 -0.09 5.08 -19.19
CA GLU A 63 -1.43 4.59 -19.57
C GLU A 63 -2.51 4.83 -18.52
N VAL A 64 -2.16 5.11 -17.24
CA VAL A 64 -3.14 5.19 -16.14
C VAL A 64 -2.95 6.39 -15.20
N ASN A 65 -1.84 7.14 -15.30
CA ASN A 65 -1.67 8.37 -14.53
C ASN A 65 -2.44 9.52 -15.17
N GLN A 66 -3.77 9.42 -15.17
CA GLN A 66 -4.61 10.61 -15.21
C GLN A 66 -4.23 11.45 -13.99
N LEU A 67 -3.59 12.60 -14.25
CA LEU A 67 -3.34 13.61 -13.23
C LEU A 67 -4.69 14.18 -12.82
N TYR A 68 -5.33 13.55 -11.84
CA TYR A 68 -6.56 14.06 -11.28
C TYR A 68 -6.27 15.38 -10.58
N THR A 69 -7.01 16.40 -10.94
CA THR A 69 -7.05 17.66 -10.19
C THR A 69 -7.70 17.43 -8.81
N ASP A 70 -7.42 18.29 -7.84
CA ASP A 70 -8.00 18.19 -6.50
C ASP A 70 -9.55 18.10 -6.56
N GLU A 71 -10.15 18.79 -7.54
CA GLU A 71 -11.58 18.81 -7.82
C GLU A 71 -12.11 17.47 -8.37
N GLU A 72 -11.29 16.70 -9.09
CA GLU A 72 -11.62 15.38 -9.64
C GLU A 72 -11.37 14.23 -8.64
N ILE A 73 -10.41 14.40 -7.73
CA ILE A 73 -10.10 13.40 -6.69
C ILE A 73 -11.24 13.31 -5.66
N ILE A 74 -11.82 14.45 -5.26
CA ILE A 74 -12.89 14.53 -4.24
C ILE A 74 -14.10 13.64 -4.60
N PRO A 75 -14.70 13.73 -5.81
CA PRO A 75 -15.82 12.86 -6.18
C PRO A 75 -15.39 11.40 -6.33
N LEU A 76 -14.17 11.09 -6.79
CA LEU A 76 -13.69 9.69 -6.86
C LEU A 76 -13.67 9.01 -5.49
N ILE A 77 -13.20 9.72 -4.45
CA ILE A 77 -13.14 9.20 -3.07
C ILE A 77 -14.55 9.07 -2.48
N GLN A 78 -15.45 9.99 -2.81
CA GLN A 78 -16.83 9.96 -2.33
C GLN A 78 -17.65 8.86 -3.02
N ASN A 79 -17.47 8.66 -4.33
CA ASN A 79 -18.22 7.68 -5.12
C ASN A 79 -17.77 6.24 -4.84
N LYS A 80 -16.47 5.98 -4.62
CA LYS A 80 -15.96 4.66 -4.21
C LYS A 80 -16.52 4.14 -2.89
N ARG A 81 -17.05 5.02 -2.03
CA ARG A 81 -17.73 4.60 -0.79
C ARG A 81 -19.13 4.05 -1.04
N GLN A 82 -19.74 4.35 -2.18
CA GLN A 82 -21.04 3.82 -2.59
C GLN A 82 -20.87 2.49 -3.35
N ASP A 83 -19.87 2.39 -4.24
CA ASP A 83 -19.68 1.21 -5.11
C ASP A 83 -19.04 0.00 -4.40
N ALA A 84 -18.50 0.17 -3.19
CA ALA A 84 -17.98 -0.94 -2.39
C ALA A 84 -19.07 -1.82 -1.74
N CYS A 85 -20.35 -1.50 -1.95
CA CYS A 85 -21.47 -2.26 -1.41
C CYS A 85 -22.20 -3.14 -2.44
N ASP A 86 -21.80 -3.15 -3.72
CA ASP A 86 -22.54 -3.89 -4.76
C ASP A 86 -21.64 -4.53 -5.81
N LEU A 87 -20.42 -4.96 -5.41
CA LEU A 87 -19.64 -5.85 -6.26
C LEU A 87 -20.15 -7.27 -6.03
N GLU A 88 -21.12 -7.69 -6.84
CA GLU A 88 -21.40 -9.11 -7.02
C GLU A 88 -20.08 -9.83 -7.32
N GLU A 89 -19.76 -10.77 -6.43
CA GLU A 89 -18.62 -11.68 -6.47
C GLU A 89 -18.68 -12.44 -7.80
N THR A 90 -18.08 -11.86 -8.83
CA THR A 90 -17.94 -12.52 -10.11
C THR A 90 -16.88 -13.59 -9.91
N ASP A 91 -17.31 -14.83 -10.15
CA ASP A 91 -16.60 -16.11 -10.08
C ASP A 91 -15.22 -16.04 -10.77
N GLU A 92 -14.21 -15.51 -10.07
CA GLU A 92 -12.79 -15.61 -10.41
C GLU A 92 -12.21 -16.85 -9.71
N PRO A 93 -11.24 -17.55 -10.32
CA PRO A 93 -10.80 -18.86 -9.85
C PRO A 93 -10.29 -18.72 -8.42
N GLU A 94 -10.71 -19.66 -7.57
CA GLU A 94 -10.40 -19.85 -6.16
C GLU A 94 -8.96 -19.44 -5.79
N ASN A 95 -8.72 -18.14 -5.71
CA ASN A 95 -7.47 -17.58 -5.23
C ASN A 95 -7.50 -17.88 -3.75
N VAL A 96 -6.69 -18.83 -3.31
CA VAL A 96 -6.55 -19.17 -1.89
C VAL A 96 -6.11 -17.90 -1.17
N ILE A 97 -7.07 -17.15 -0.63
CA ILE A 97 -6.81 -15.97 0.20
C ILE A 97 -6.26 -16.53 1.50
N VAL A 98 -4.92 -16.59 1.59
CA VAL A 98 -4.20 -17.02 2.79
C VAL A 98 -4.62 -16.11 3.95
N SER A 99 -5.13 -16.70 5.03
CA SER A 99 -5.62 -15.91 6.17
C SER A 99 -4.49 -15.10 6.83
N HIS A 100 -4.80 -13.96 7.43
CA HIS A 100 -3.80 -13.18 8.19
C HIS A 100 -3.12 -13.98 9.31
N SER A 101 -3.82 -14.95 9.90
CA SER A 101 -3.26 -15.89 10.87
C SER A 101 -2.21 -16.81 10.27
N GLU A 102 -2.48 -17.33 9.08
CA GLU A 102 -1.59 -18.24 8.37
C GLU A 102 -0.35 -17.51 7.85
N VAL A 103 -0.53 -16.30 7.31
CA VAL A 103 0.59 -15.41 6.94
C VAL A 103 1.44 -15.07 8.17
N ALA A 104 0.83 -14.70 9.31
CA ALA A 104 1.55 -14.38 10.53
C ALA A 104 2.37 -15.59 11.03
N TYR A 105 1.79 -16.78 11.03
CA TYR A 105 2.46 -18.01 11.44
C TYR A 105 3.62 -18.38 10.51
N ALA A 106 3.43 -18.29 9.19
CA ALA A 106 4.48 -18.54 8.22
C ALA A 106 5.67 -17.56 8.39
N LEU A 107 5.37 -16.27 8.62
CA LEU A 107 6.39 -15.26 8.87
C LEU A 107 7.10 -15.44 10.22
N GLU A 108 6.42 -15.97 11.23
CA GLU A 108 7.06 -16.32 12.50
C GLU A 108 8.10 -17.44 12.31
N ILE A 109 7.76 -18.47 11.52
CA ILE A 109 8.69 -19.55 11.17
C ILE A 109 9.87 -19.00 10.36
N ALA A 110 9.59 -18.17 9.35
CA ALA A 110 10.63 -17.55 8.53
C ALA A 110 11.57 -16.68 9.36
N LEU A 111 11.02 -15.86 10.26
CA LEU A 111 11.81 -15.01 11.15
C LEU A 111 12.75 -15.85 12.04
N ARG A 112 12.25 -16.94 12.62
CA ARG A 112 13.04 -17.84 13.46
C ARG A 112 14.20 -18.49 12.69
N TYR A 113 13.96 -18.85 11.43
CA TYR A 113 15.00 -19.42 10.57
C TYR A 113 16.05 -18.36 10.21
N ILE A 114 15.62 -17.16 9.80
CA ILE A 114 16.53 -16.07 9.41
C ILE A 114 17.37 -15.61 10.60
N GLU A 115 16.80 -15.52 11.80
CA GLU A 115 17.54 -15.17 13.03
C GLU A 115 18.64 -16.19 13.39
N GLN A 116 18.52 -17.45 12.94
CA GLN A 116 19.51 -18.51 13.17
C GLN A 116 20.49 -18.68 11.99
N SER A 117 20.24 -18.05 10.86
CA SER A 117 21.05 -18.19 9.65
C SER A 117 22.31 -17.35 9.75
N GLU A 118 23.48 -17.98 9.58
CA GLU A 118 24.78 -17.28 9.52
C GLU A 118 24.90 -16.31 8.33
N ASN A 119 24.07 -16.51 7.29
CA ASN A 119 24.06 -15.70 6.07
C ASN A 119 23.04 -14.56 6.11
N ALA A 120 22.22 -14.46 7.16
CA ALA A 120 21.20 -13.43 7.25
C ALA A 120 21.81 -12.08 7.63
N THR A 121 21.44 -11.03 6.90
CA THR A 121 21.81 -9.66 7.25
C THR A 121 20.83 -9.09 8.26
N SER A 122 21.23 -8.03 8.98
CA SER A 122 20.30 -7.30 9.86
C SER A 122 19.08 -6.75 9.11
N THR A 123 19.25 -6.43 7.83
CA THR A 123 18.18 -5.96 6.94
C THR A 123 17.13 -7.04 6.70
N ASP A 124 17.54 -8.28 6.47
CA ASP A 124 16.62 -9.43 6.26
C ASP A 124 15.76 -9.69 7.50
N ILE A 125 16.37 -9.60 8.69
CA ILE A 125 15.70 -9.76 9.98
C ILE A 125 14.68 -8.62 10.17
N MET A 126 15.09 -7.37 9.92
CA MET A 126 14.21 -6.20 10.07
C MET A 126 13.00 -6.25 9.14
N PHE A 127 13.19 -6.59 7.87
CA PHE A 127 12.08 -6.65 6.91
C PHE A 127 11.11 -7.78 7.21
N THR A 128 11.61 -8.98 7.51
CA THR A 128 10.76 -10.12 7.90
C THR A 128 9.94 -9.80 9.15
N ARG A 129 10.57 -9.16 10.15
CA ARG A 129 9.91 -8.75 11.39
C ARG A 129 8.82 -7.71 11.14
N ARG A 130 9.06 -6.75 10.25
CA ARG A 130 8.08 -5.75 9.85
C ARG A 130 6.84 -6.41 9.24
N TRP A 131 7.03 -7.34 8.31
CA TRP A 131 5.93 -8.06 7.66
C TRP A 131 5.14 -8.92 8.65
N HIS A 132 5.84 -9.64 9.56
CA HIS A 132 5.20 -10.41 10.62
C HIS A 132 4.28 -9.54 11.48
N ASN A 133 4.75 -8.35 11.87
CA ASN A 133 3.99 -7.42 12.69
C ASN A 133 2.77 -6.86 11.96
N ILE A 134 2.88 -6.58 10.66
CA ILE A 134 1.74 -6.15 9.84
C ILE A 134 0.67 -7.26 9.81
N ALA A 135 1.05 -8.49 9.46
CA ALA A 135 0.12 -9.63 9.43
C ALA A 135 -0.54 -9.88 10.79
N SER A 136 0.25 -9.84 11.88
CA SER A 136 -0.24 -9.99 13.24
C SER A 136 -1.20 -8.87 13.65
N THR A 137 -0.92 -7.62 13.26
CA THR A 137 -1.79 -6.48 13.56
C THR A 137 -3.11 -6.60 12.82
N SER A 138 -3.08 -6.94 11.52
CA SER A 138 -4.27 -7.18 10.70
C SER A 138 -5.17 -8.27 11.27
N ARG A 139 -4.58 -9.34 11.85
CA ARG A 139 -5.33 -10.36 12.59
C ARG A 139 -6.07 -9.76 13.79
N THR A 140 -5.42 -8.91 14.58
CA THR A 140 -6.07 -8.31 15.77
C THR A 140 -7.14 -7.29 15.43
N THR A 141 -6.97 -6.50 14.36
CA THR A 141 -7.98 -5.52 13.92
C THR A 141 -9.17 -6.20 13.27
N SER A 142 -8.94 -7.26 12.46
CA SER A 142 -10.00 -8.08 11.90
C SER A 142 -10.82 -8.75 13.02
N LEU A 143 -10.16 -9.37 14.00
CA LEU A 143 -10.84 -10.00 15.14
C LEU A 143 -11.69 -9.00 15.95
N ARG A 144 -11.22 -7.74 16.08
CA ARG A 144 -11.99 -6.66 16.72
C ARG A 144 -13.20 -6.24 15.88
N GLN A 145 -13.06 -6.13 14.56
CA GLN A 145 -14.18 -5.82 13.66
C GLN A 145 -15.25 -6.92 13.70
N THR A 146 -14.85 -8.19 13.64
CA THR A 146 -15.79 -9.33 13.78
C THR A 146 -16.51 -9.31 15.13
N ASN A 147 -15.79 -9.04 16.23
CA ASN A 147 -16.42 -8.90 17.55
C ASN A 147 -17.45 -7.77 17.61
N MET A 148 -17.16 -6.60 17.02
CA MET A 148 -18.12 -5.51 16.97
C MET A 148 -19.34 -5.87 16.10
N ASN A 149 -19.13 -6.50 14.94
CA ASN A 149 -20.23 -6.92 14.09
C ASN A 149 -21.16 -7.92 14.79
N ASN A 150 -20.60 -8.88 15.54
CA ASN A 150 -21.37 -9.84 16.32
C ASN A 150 -22.20 -9.18 17.44
N PHE A 151 -21.78 -8.01 17.95
CA PHE A 151 -22.53 -7.26 18.95
C PHE A 151 -23.79 -6.60 18.36
N PHE A 152 -23.82 -6.33 17.05
CA PHE A 152 -24.94 -5.69 16.36
C PHE A 152 -25.84 -6.65 15.58
N THR A 153 -25.49 -7.94 15.50
CA THR A 153 -26.37 -8.96 14.94
C THR A 153 -27.41 -9.40 15.98
N PRO A 154 -28.72 -9.21 15.75
CA PRO A 154 -29.73 -9.72 16.67
C PRO A 154 -29.75 -11.25 16.57
N GLU A 155 -29.51 -11.94 17.69
CA GLU A 155 -29.83 -13.37 17.78
C GLU A 155 -31.35 -13.52 17.64
N TYR A 156 -31.80 -14.01 16.49
CA TYR A 156 -33.17 -14.46 16.32
C TYR A 156 -33.41 -15.64 17.29
N ARG A 157 -34.18 -15.40 18.34
CA ARG A 157 -34.81 -16.42 19.19
C ARG A 157 -36.32 -16.28 19.11
#